data_AF-A0A1V4ZI46-F1
#
_entry.id   AF-A0A1V4ZI46-F1
#
_cell.length_a   1.000
_cell.length_b   1.000
_cell.length_c   1.000
_cell.angle_alpha   90.00
_cell.angle_beta   90.00
_cell.angle_gamma   90.00
#
_symmetry.space_group_name_H-M   'P 1'
#
loop_
_entity.id
_entity.type
_entity.pdbx_description
1 polymer ?
#
loop_
_entity_poly.entity_id
_entity_poly.type
_entity_poly.pdbx_seq_one_letter_code
_entity_poly.pdbx_strand_id
1 'polypeptide(L)' 'MFMQMRMHDIDTRPEVLFTREVLQDLSARGHLLFETVHRKKDGTHVPVEISSRITEYFGMSAVMSTVRDISERRKE' A
#
# COMPACT_ATOMS: atom_id res chain seq x y z
N MET A 1 23.83 -14.30 -0.78
CA MET A 1 22.94 -14.10 0.39
C MET A 1 21.72 -13.33 -0.09
N PHE A 2 20.60 -14.01 -0.37
CA PHE A 2 19.36 -13.32 -0.77
C PHE A 2 18.71 -12.74 0.50
N MET A 3 18.53 -11.43 0.53
CA MET A 3 17.91 -10.72 1.63
C MET A 3 16.38 -10.82 1.49
N GLN A 4 15.72 -11.30 2.54
CA GLN A 4 14.26 -11.48 2.64
C GLN A 4 13.59 -10.13 2.94
N MET A 5 13.35 -9.26 1.94
CA MET A 5 12.35 -8.20 2.13
C MET A 5 10.96 -8.83 1.96
N ARG A 6 10.16 -8.79 3.01
CA ARG A 6 8.76 -9.20 3.00
C ARG A 6 7.90 -8.02 2.54
N MET A 7 6.70 -8.32 2.07
CA MET A 7 5.77 -7.30 1.57
C MET A 7 5.51 -6.16 2.57
N HIS A 8 5.53 -6.45 3.88
CA HIS A 8 5.37 -5.45 4.94
C HIS A 8 6.62 -4.59 5.22
N ASP A 9 7.81 -4.97 4.73
CA ASP A 9 9.04 -4.17 4.90
C ASP A 9 9.11 -2.98 3.92
N ILE A 10 8.20 -2.96 2.95
CA ILE A 10 8.10 -1.92 1.92
C ILE A 10 7.47 -0.66 2.50
N ASP A 11 6.47 -0.79 3.37
CA ASP A 11 5.79 0.34 4.00
C ASP A 11 6.53 0.80 5.25
N THR A 12 6.73 2.11 5.41
CA THR A 12 7.32 2.67 6.64
C THR A 12 6.30 2.91 7.75
N ARG A 13 5.01 2.62 7.51
CA ARG A 13 3.91 2.76 8.48
C ARG A 13 2.92 1.58 8.44
N PRO A 14 3.39 0.32 8.52
CA PRO A 14 2.52 -0.84 8.41
C PRO A 14 1.43 -0.88 9.50
N GLU A 15 1.65 -0.22 10.64
CA GLU A 15 0.72 -0.19 11.77
C GLU A 15 -0.58 0.55 11.44
N VAL A 16 -0.56 1.41 10.41
CA VAL A 16 -1.71 2.25 10.04
C VAL A 16 -2.48 1.65 8.86
N LEU A 17 -1.82 0.87 8.00
CA LEU A 17 -2.41 0.39 6.75
C LEU A 17 -3.20 -0.90 6.88
N PHE A 18 -2.95 -1.65 7.95
CA PHE A 18 -3.60 -2.93 8.22
C PHE A 18 -4.40 -2.92 9.53
N THR A 19 -4.83 -1.75 9.99
CA THR A 19 -5.71 -1.69 11.17
C THR A 19 -7.08 -2.27 10.86
N ARG A 20 -7.77 -2.69 11.92
CA ARG A 20 -9.14 -3.18 11.81
C ARG A 20 -10.07 -2.12 11.21
N GLU A 21 -9.90 -0.86 11.57
CA GLU A 21 -10.71 0.23 11.02
C GLU A 21 -10.50 0.38 9.50
N VAL A 22 -9.25 0.36 9.03
CA VAL A 22 -8.95 0.49 7.60
C VAL A 22 -9.51 -0.70 6.80
N LEU A 23 -9.39 -1.91 7.33
CA LEU A 23 -9.98 -3.11 6.71
C LEU A 23 -11.52 -3.05 6.70
N GLN A 24 -12.14 -2.51 7.76
CA GLN A 24 -13.58 -2.29 7.81
C GLN A 24 -14.05 -1.25 6.81
N ASP A 25 -13.34 -0.12 6.69
CA ASP A 25 -13.66 0.92 5.71
C ASP A 25 -13.51 0.39 4.28
N LEU A 26 -12.44 -0.38 4.01
CA LEU A 26 -12.25 -1.02 2.71
C LEU A 26 -13.37 -2.03 2.41
N SER A 27 -13.79 -2.82 3.41
CA SER A 27 -14.91 -3.75 3.28
C SER A 27 -16.25 -3.05 3.07
N ALA A 28 -16.48 -1.91 3.70
CA ALA A 28 -17.75 -1.17 3.63
C ALA A 28 -17.85 -0.35 2.33
N ARG A 29 -16.75 0.28 1.90
CA ARG A 29 -16.71 1.20 0.76
C ARG A 29 -16.24 0.54 -0.54
N GLY A 30 -15.65 -0.66 -0.44
CA GLY A 30 -15.06 -1.40 -1.55
C GLY A 30 -13.74 -0.82 -2.08
N HIS A 31 -13.31 0.35 -1.62
CA HIS A 31 -12.08 1.02 -2.06
C HIS A 31 -11.49 1.94 -0.99
N LEU A 32 -10.20 2.24 -1.12
CA LEU A 32 -9.41 3.13 -0.26
C LEU A 32 -8.34 3.85 -1.10
N LEU A 33 -8.10 5.13 -0.83
CA LEU A 33 -7.03 5.93 -1.43
C LEU A 33 -6.32 6.72 -0.34
N PHE A 34 -5.00 6.61 -0.25
CA PHE A 34 -4.20 7.32 0.74
C PHE A 34 -2.75 7.50 0.27
N GLU A 35 -2.02 8.41 0.93
CA GLU A 35 -0.59 8.60 0.70
C GLU A 35 0.23 8.04 1.87
N THR A 36 1.39 7.45 1.55
CA THR A 36 2.35 6.93 2.52
C THR A 36 3.78 7.06 1.97
N VAL A 37 4.76 6.54 2.69
CA VAL A 37 6.15 6.46 2.26
C VAL A 37 6.56 4.99 2.19
N HIS A 38 7.09 4.60 1.04
CA HIS A 38 7.73 3.30 0.87
C HIS A 38 9.25 3.41 1.07
N ARG A 39 9.87 2.34 1.53
CA ARG A 39 11.33 2.20 1.61
C ARG A 39 11.81 1.19 0.56
N LYS A 40 12.64 1.65 -0.37
CA LYS A 40 13.34 0.80 -1.34
C LYS A 40 14.39 -0.07 -0.62
N LYS A 41 14.85 -1.12 -1.31
CA LYS A 41 15.92 -2.01 -0.84
C LYS A 41 17.22 -1.28 -0.45
N ASP A 42 17.54 -0.20 -1.15
CA ASP A 42 18.73 0.62 -0.88
C ASP A 42 18.55 1.61 0.29
N GLY A 43 17.38 1.58 0.95
CA GLY A 43 17.04 2.48 2.06
C GLY A 43 16.39 3.78 1.63
N THR A 44 16.25 4.05 0.32
CA THR A 44 15.63 5.28 -0.20
C THR A 44 14.15 5.31 0.12
N HIS A 45 13.68 6.47 0.61
CA HIS A 45 12.26 6.72 0.85
C HIS A 45 11.58 7.29 -0.40
N VAL A 46 10.41 6.77 -0.72
CA VAL A 46 9.61 7.17 -1.88
C VAL A 46 8.21 7.54 -1.39
N PRO A 47 7.77 8.79 -1.54
CA PRO A 47 6.38 9.11 -1.28
C PRO A 47 5.52 8.41 -2.35
N VAL A 48 4.47 7.72 -1.91
CA VAL A 48 3.58 6.98 -2.79
C VAL A 48 2.11 7.27 -2.47
N GLU A 49 1.27 7.20 -3.49
CA GLU A 49 -0.18 7.15 -3.39
C GLU A 49 -0.62 5.70 -3.63
N ILE A 50 -1.41 5.15 -2.71
CA ILE A 50 -1.91 3.77 -2.79
C ILE A 50 -3.42 3.80 -3.00
N SER A 51 -3.87 3.17 -4.08
CA SER A 51 -5.28 2.90 -4.35
C SER A 51 -5.57 1.42 -4.18
N SER A 52 -6.37 1.07 -3.17
CA SER A 52 -6.79 -0.30 -2.88
C SER A 52 -8.26 -0.49 -3.20
N ARG A 53 -8.64 -1.64 -3.75
CA ARG A 53 -10.05 -2.01 -3.97
C ARG A 53 -10.29 -3.49 -3.77
N ILE A 54 -11.51 -3.83 -3.35
CA ILE A 54 -11.96 -5.22 -3.31
C ILE A 54 -12.29 -5.67 -4.73
N THR A 55 -11.77 -6.83 -5.12
CA THR A 55 -11.99 -7.43 -6.42
C THR A 55 -12.12 -8.95 -6.30
N GLU A 56 -12.58 -9.61 -7.35
CA GLU A 56 -12.59 -11.06 -7.43
C GLU A 56 -11.30 -11.55 -8.11
N TYR A 57 -10.63 -12.51 -7.49
CA TYR A 57 -9.44 -13.15 -8.02
C TYR A 57 -9.57 -14.66 -7.84
N PHE A 58 -9.66 -15.39 -8.94
CA PHE A 58 -9.94 -16.85 -8.96
C PHE A 58 -11.17 -17.24 -8.13
N GLY A 59 -12.28 -16.50 -8.26
CA GLY A 59 -13.52 -16.78 -7.51
C GLY A 59 -13.45 -16.44 -6.02
N MET A 60 -12.35 -15.86 -5.55
CA MET A 60 -12.16 -15.45 -4.16
C MET A 60 -12.09 -13.92 -4.06
N SER A 61 -12.65 -13.37 -2.98
CA SER A 61 -12.50 -11.95 -2.69
C SER A 61 -11.04 -11.64 -2.34
N ALA A 62 -10.47 -10.64 -3.02
CA ALA A 62 -9.11 -10.19 -2.84
C ALA A 62 -9.04 -8.66 -2.78
N VAL A 63 -8.01 -8.13 -2.14
CA VAL A 63 -7.68 -6.71 -2.19
C VAL A 63 -6.62 -6.50 -3.27
N MET A 64 -6.92 -5.69 -4.27
CA MET A 64 -5.96 -5.24 -5.26
C MET A 64 -5.50 -3.82 -4.92
N SER A 65 -4.22 -3.66 -4.65
CA SER A 65 -3.59 -2.36 -4.38
C SER A 65 -2.70 -1.94 -5.54
N THR A 66 -2.83 -0.68 -5.96
CA THR A 66 -2.01 -0.04 -6.98
C THR A 66 -1.21 1.07 -6.32
N VAL A 67 0.10 1.08 -6.50
CA VAL A 67 1.02 2.02 -5.85
C VAL A 67 1.62 2.93 -6.91
N ARG A 68 1.49 4.25 -6.73
CA ARG A 68 2.04 5.26 -7.62
C ARG A 68 3.10 6.07 -6.89
N ASP A 69 4.29 6.16 -7.48
CA ASP A 69 5.31 7.12 -7.03
C ASP A 69 4.82 8.55 -7.30
N ILE A 70 4.76 9.37 -6.25
CA ILE A 70 4.31 10.76 -6.33
C ILE A 70 5.47 11.75 -6.03
N SER A 71 6.71 11.29 -6.08
CA SER A 71 7.90 12.12 -5.81
C SER A 71 8.02 13.30 -6.76
N GLU A 72 7.62 13.15 -8.03
CA GLU A 72 7.62 14.25 -8.99
C GLU A 72 6.45 15.24 -8.75
N ARG A 73 5.26 14.76 -8.33
CA ARG A 73 4.09 15.61 -8.03
C ARG A 73 4.31 16.55 -6.84
N ARG A 74 5.22 16.22 -5.92
CA ARG A 74 5.51 17.02 -4.71
C ARG A 74 6.62 18.07 -4.91
N LYS A 75 7.22 18.16 -6.10
CA LYS A 75 8.30 19.13 -6.39
C LYS A 75 7.81 20.44 -7.00
N GLU A 76 6.51 20.56 -7.27
CA GLU A 76 5.81 21.80 -7.65
C GLU A 76 5.39 22.59 -6.40
#